data_AF-A0A552WVW9-F1
#
_entry.id   AF-A0A552WVW9-F1
#
_cell.length_a   1.000
_cell.length_b   1.000
_cell.length_c   1.000
_cell.angle_alpha   90.00
_cell.angle_beta   90.00
_cell.angle_gamma   90.00
#
_symmetry.space_group_name_H-M   'P 1'
#
loop_
_entity.id
_entity.type
_entity.pdbx_description
1 polymer ?
#
loop_
_entity_poly.entity_id
_entity_poly.type
_entity_poly.pdbx_seq_one_letter_code
_entity_poly.pdbx_strand_id
1 'polypeptide(L)'
;MVSRVSLKTRGATGRARPPAVARVVAVVVRLVALLLLMASAVWGLQAAWSRWAVCFVDADPPLPGMARFDGACVAVQDHLYDYTIPSDPWVPIADAAQREGLSLLALGLPVLLLSLTVVNRWFIWVLGVAAGVAVGSVWLAMGVPTFLSGLAGEPVQVDDLADVPALGLFAPFLTLGLAFAAIHRGVGRDLNLDRDVWLGVFWAAMTVAQPLPELFTTVFLWSSHDTSPMTGFVRCAAVVVAAVAVAMTLVPASRRRARPGRRRSDALPGPRPAGRGLEQGGLS
;
A
#
# COMPACT_ATOMS: atom_id res chain seq x y z
N MET A 1 -36.72 -34.93 -32.34
CA MET A 1 -35.34 -35.46 -32.23
C MET A 1 -34.36 -34.30 -32.26
N VAL A 2 -33.84 -33.87 -31.11
CA VAL A 2 -32.87 -32.77 -31.02
C VAL A 2 -31.50 -33.39 -30.83
N SER A 3 -30.66 -33.29 -31.86
CA SER A 3 -29.30 -33.82 -31.88
C SER A 3 -28.43 -33.04 -30.89
N ARG A 4 -28.07 -33.68 -29.77
CA ARG A 4 -27.11 -33.11 -28.81
C ARG A 4 -25.71 -33.18 -29.43
N VAL A 5 -25.28 -32.09 -30.05
CA VAL A 5 -23.89 -31.89 -30.44
C VAL A 5 -23.05 -31.82 -29.16
N SER A 6 -22.39 -32.93 -28.84
CA SER A 6 -21.42 -33.02 -27.76
C SER A 6 -20.17 -32.24 -28.19
N LEU A 7 -20.14 -30.95 -27.84
CA LEU A 7 -18.94 -30.12 -27.91
C LEU A 7 -17.94 -30.66 -26.89
N LYS A 8 -17.11 -31.60 -27.36
CA LYS A 8 -15.92 -32.09 -26.66
C LYS A 8 -14.96 -30.91 -26.54
N THR A 9 -15.04 -30.19 -25.43
CA THR A 9 -14.13 -29.10 -25.03
C THR A 9 -12.73 -29.67 -24.79
N ARG A 10 -12.04 -29.98 -25.89
CA ARG A 10 -10.58 -30.13 -25.92
C ARG A 10 -9.99 -28.75 -25.70
N GLY A 11 -9.27 -28.61 -24.60
CA GLY A 11 -8.51 -27.40 -24.34
C GLY A 11 -8.00 -27.31 -22.93
N ALA A 12 -7.44 -28.40 -22.38
CA ALA A 12 -6.49 -28.28 -21.29
C ALA A 12 -5.24 -27.61 -21.87
N THR A 13 -5.31 -26.30 -22.12
CA THR A 13 -4.16 -25.46 -22.42
C THR A 13 -3.29 -25.50 -21.18
N GLY A 14 -2.32 -26.42 -21.15
CA GLY A 14 -1.32 -26.47 -20.11
C GLY A 14 -0.64 -25.11 -20.07
N ARG A 15 -0.97 -24.30 -19.05
CA ARG A 15 -0.29 -23.01 -18.82
C ARG A 15 1.20 -23.35 -18.65
N ALA A 16 2.00 -23.00 -19.64
CA ALA A 16 3.45 -23.14 -19.57
C ALA A 16 3.91 -22.50 -18.26
N ARG A 17 4.66 -23.23 -17.44
CA ARG A 17 5.24 -22.67 -16.22
C ARG A 17 6.11 -21.48 -16.65
N PRO A 18 6.01 -20.32 -15.98
CA PRO A 18 6.89 -19.20 -16.30
C PRO A 18 8.35 -19.65 -16.16
N PRO A 19 9.25 -19.14 -17.02
CA PRO A 19 10.66 -19.50 -16.97
C PRO A 19 11.23 -19.15 -15.58
N ALA A 20 12.19 -19.94 -15.09
CA ALA A 20 12.79 -19.75 -13.77
C ALA A 20 13.32 -18.31 -13.57
N VAL A 21 13.89 -17.73 -14.64
CA VAL A 21 14.39 -16.35 -14.68
C VAL A 21 13.29 -15.33 -14.31
N ALA A 22 12.10 -15.43 -14.89
CA ALA A 22 11.00 -14.50 -14.60
C ALA A 22 10.56 -14.56 -13.12
N ARG A 23 10.64 -15.74 -12.50
CA ARG A 23 10.35 -15.91 -11.07
C ARG A 23 11.42 -15.23 -10.20
N VAL A 24 12.70 -15.43 -10.52
CA VAL A 24 13.82 -14.80 -9.81
C VAL A 24 13.73 -13.29 -9.90
N VAL A 25 13.53 -12.75 -11.11
CA VAL A 25 13.36 -11.31 -11.34
C VAL A 25 12.20 -10.76 -10.50
N ALA A 26 11.05 -11.41 -10.51
CA ALA A 26 9.90 -10.96 -9.71
C ALA A 26 10.19 -10.96 -8.20
N VAL A 27 10.95 -11.93 -7.69
CA VAL A 27 11.36 -11.98 -6.28
C VAL A 27 12.33 -10.85 -5.96
N VAL A 28 13.35 -10.63 -6.79
CA VAL A 28 14.33 -9.55 -6.60
C VAL A 28 13.64 -8.19 -6.61
N VAL A 29 12.77 -7.93 -7.59
CA VAL A 29 12.02 -6.67 -7.69
C VAL A 29 11.19 -6.41 -6.43
N ARG A 30 10.55 -7.45 -5.88
CA ARG A 30 9.75 -7.33 -4.65
C ARG A 30 10.60 -7.12 -3.40
N LEU A 31 11.78 -7.73 -3.33
CA LEU A 31 12.73 -7.50 -2.24
C LEU A 31 13.25 -6.07 -2.26
N VAL A 32 13.64 -5.56 -3.44
CA VAL A 32 14.03 -4.16 -3.61
C VAL A 32 12.88 -3.24 -3.23
N ALA A 33 11.66 -3.51 -3.70
CA ALA A 33 10.50 -2.71 -3.36
C ALA A 33 10.20 -2.70 -1.85
N LEU A 34 10.32 -3.86 -1.19
CA LEU A 34 10.17 -3.98 0.27
C LEU A 34 11.18 -3.09 1.01
N LEU A 35 12.46 -3.16 0.63
CA LEU A 35 13.52 -2.36 1.26
C LEU A 35 13.29 -0.87 1.06
N LEU A 36 12.88 -0.47 -0.15
CA LEU A 36 12.58 0.93 -0.47
C LEU A 36 11.37 1.45 0.32
N LEU A 37 10.28 0.66 0.45
CA LEU A 37 9.13 1.04 1.27
C LEU A 37 9.51 1.19 2.75
N MET A 38 10.35 0.29 3.29
CA MET A 38 10.83 0.41 4.67
C MET A 38 11.72 1.63 4.86
N ALA A 39 12.64 1.90 3.92
CA ALA A 39 13.49 3.09 3.95
C ALA A 39 12.65 4.37 3.86
N SER A 40 11.63 4.37 2.99
CA SER A 40 10.67 5.45 2.87
C SER A 40 9.96 5.75 4.19
N ALA A 41 9.40 4.73 4.84
CA ALA A 41 8.73 4.90 6.14
C ALA A 41 9.68 5.42 7.21
N VAL A 42 10.92 4.94 7.28
CA VAL A 42 11.92 5.39 8.26
C VAL A 42 12.30 6.85 8.03
N TRP A 43 12.65 7.23 6.81
CA TRP A 43 13.03 8.62 6.51
C TRP A 43 11.87 9.59 6.67
N GLY A 44 10.66 9.20 6.28
CA GLY A 44 9.47 10.04 6.46
C GLY A 44 9.14 10.22 7.95
N LEU A 45 9.29 9.17 8.76
CA LEU A 45 9.12 9.26 10.21
C LEU A 45 10.17 10.16 10.85
N GLN A 46 11.43 10.08 10.39
CA GLN A 46 12.50 10.97 10.87
C GLN A 46 12.28 12.42 10.46
N ALA A 47 11.75 12.68 9.26
CA ALA A 47 11.39 14.02 8.81
C ALA A 47 10.27 14.61 9.66
N ALA A 48 9.18 13.85 9.86
CA ALA A 48 8.10 14.23 10.75
C ALA A 48 8.63 14.48 12.18
N TRP A 49 9.47 13.58 12.70
CA TRP A 49 10.02 13.70 14.05
C TRP A 49 10.81 14.98 14.28
N SER A 50 11.54 15.48 13.28
CA SER A 50 12.28 16.76 13.37
C SER A 50 11.37 17.95 13.68
N ARG A 51 10.10 17.90 13.30
CA ARG A 51 9.08 18.89 13.64
C ARG A 51 8.42 18.61 15.00
N TRP A 52 8.14 17.34 15.27
CA TRP A 52 7.29 16.93 16.39
C TRP A 52 7.99 16.68 17.71
N ALA A 53 9.30 16.44 17.70
CA ALA A 53 10.04 16.16 18.93
C ALA A 53 9.92 17.29 19.96
N VAL A 54 9.81 18.54 19.49
CA VAL A 54 9.64 19.73 20.33
C VAL A 54 8.27 19.75 21.04
N CYS A 55 7.23 19.19 20.41
CA CYS A 55 5.86 19.20 20.95
C CYS A 55 5.57 18.07 21.94
N PHE A 56 6.22 16.91 21.81
CA PHE A 56 5.82 15.70 22.54
C PHE A 56 6.89 15.11 23.47
N VAL A 57 8.16 15.46 23.27
CA VAL A 57 9.27 14.88 24.06
C VAL A 57 10.24 15.93 24.61
N ASP A 58 9.81 17.20 24.69
CA ASP A 58 10.59 18.33 25.24
C ASP A 58 11.99 18.48 24.63
N ALA A 59 12.15 18.06 23.38
CA ALA A 59 13.41 18.19 22.65
C ALA A 59 13.79 19.66 22.51
N ASP A 60 15.10 19.94 22.46
CA ASP A 60 15.57 21.28 22.12
C ASP A 60 15.01 21.70 20.76
N PRO A 61 14.49 22.94 20.63
CA PRO A 61 13.96 23.40 19.36
C PRO A 61 15.08 23.39 18.31
N PRO A 62 14.80 22.94 17.08
CA PRO A 62 15.80 22.77 16.03
C PRO A 62 16.34 24.10 15.50
N LEU A 63 15.78 25.23 15.95
CA LEU A 63 16.11 26.57 15.49
C LEU A 63 16.76 27.38 16.63
N PRO A 64 17.94 27.98 16.39
CA PRO A 64 18.61 28.80 17.38
C PRO A 64 17.76 30.03 17.72
N GLY A 65 17.63 30.34 19.01
CA GLY A 65 16.88 31.50 19.51
C GLY A 65 15.38 31.27 19.73
N MET A 66 14.85 30.09 19.39
CA MET A 66 13.48 29.72 19.75
C MET A 66 13.41 29.35 21.25
N ALA A 67 12.57 30.05 22.01
CA ALA A 67 12.39 29.79 23.44
C ALA A 67 11.70 28.44 23.65
N ARG A 68 12.18 27.62 24.59
CA ARG A 68 11.72 26.24 24.84
C ARG A 68 10.26 26.11 25.31
N PHE A 69 9.64 27.20 25.76
CA PHE A 69 8.29 27.20 26.34
C PHE A 69 7.19 27.16 25.25
N ASP A 70 5.94 26.90 25.66
CA ASP A 70 4.69 26.62 24.91
C ASP A 70 4.54 27.22 23.50
N GLY A 71 5.18 28.36 23.21
CA GLY A 71 5.25 28.95 21.89
C GLY A 71 6.09 28.18 20.86
N ALA A 72 7.11 27.39 21.23
CA ALA A 72 7.94 26.68 20.24
C ALA A 72 7.14 25.63 19.48
N CYS A 73 6.32 24.84 20.17
CA CYS A 73 5.48 23.83 19.52
C CYS A 73 4.46 24.47 18.57
N VAL A 74 3.86 25.59 18.96
CA VAL A 74 2.92 26.33 18.09
C VAL A 74 3.66 26.98 16.92
N ALA A 75 4.85 27.56 17.16
CA ALA A 75 5.66 28.18 16.12
C ALA A 75 6.05 27.18 15.04
N VAL A 76 6.52 25.99 15.42
CA VAL A 76 6.87 24.97 14.42
C VAL A 76 5.65 24.37 13.72
N GLN A 77 4.40 24.71 14.06
CA GLN A 77 3.20 24.31 13.30
C GLN A 77 2.88 25.26 12.14
N ASP A 78 3.57 26.39 12.05
CA ASP A 78 3.42 27.38 10.99
C ASP A 78 3.87 26.80 9.62
N HIS A 79 3.17 27.14 8.54
CA HIS A 79 3.51 26.76 7.16
C HIS A 79 4.95 27.13 6.75
N LEU A 80 5.53 28.16 7.39
CA LEU A 80 6.95 28.53 7.23
C LEU A 80 7.91 27.35 7.40
N TYR A 81 7.49 26.32 8.15
CA TYR A 81 8.28 25.16 8.55
C TYR A 81 7.89 23.88 7.81
N ASP A 82 7.17 23.99 6.69
CA ASP A 82 6.73 22.85 5.91
C ASP A 82 7.89 22.15 5.22
N TYR A 83 8.06 20.87 5.51
CA TYR A 83 9.14 20.06 4.94
C TYR A 83 8.69 19.24 3.73
N THR A 84 7.38 19.27 3.39
CA THR A 84 6.80 18.62 2.22
C THR A 84 6.43 19.70 1.20
N ILE A 85 7.16 19.75 0.08
CA ILE A 85 7.03 20.81 -0.94
C ILE A 85 7.23 22.23 -0.35
N PRO A 86 8.46 22.58 0.08
CA PRO A 86 8.77 23.92 0.59
C PRO A 86 8.36 25.03 -0.39
N SER A 87 7.77 26.11 0.12
CA SER A 87 7.33 27.27 -0.66
C SER A 87 7.67 28.58 0.04
N ASP A 88 7.95 29.64 -0.72
CA ASP A 88 8.35 30.93 -0.14
C ASP A 88 7.19 31.61 0.60
N PRO A 89 7.42 32.19 1.80
CA PRO A 89 8.65 32.10 2.61
C PRO A 89 8.80 30.74 3.33
N TRP A 90 10.02 30.20 3.38
CA TRP A 90 10.33 28.92 4.05
C TRP A 90 11.56 29.02 4.96
N VAL A 91 11.53 28.26 6.07
CA VAL A 91 12.64 28.13 7.01
C VAL A 91 13.00 26.64 7.18
N PRO A 92 14.25 26.23 6.88
CA PRO A 92 14.66 24.84 7.03
C PRO A 92 14.64 24.39 8.51
N ILE A 93 14.01 23.24 8.76
CA ILE A 93 14.08 22.54 10.05
C ILE A 93 15.06 21.37 9.93
N ALA A 94 16.28 21.56 10.44
CA ALA A 94 17.34 20.55 10.38
C ALA A 94 17.44 19.93 8.96
N ASP A 95 17.53 18.60 8.87
CA ASP A 95 17.53 17.87 7.59
C ASP A 95 16.13 17.35 7.18
N ALA A 96 15.03 17.92 7.70
CA ALA A 96 13.69 17.37 7.54
C ALA A 96 13.27 17.27 6.06
N ALA A 97 13.47 18.34 5.28
CA ALA A 97 13.15 18.35 3.86
C ALA A 97 14.00 17.35 3.05
N GLN A 98 15.30 17.19 3.39
CA GLN A 98 16.14 16.18 2.73
C GLN A 98 15.61 14.76 2.98
N ARG A 99 15.30 14.44 4.24
CA ARG A 99 14.76 13.12 4.63
C ARG A 99 13.40 12.87 4.02
N GLU A 100 12.55 13.88 3.96
CA GLU A 100 11.24 13.78 3.32
C GLU A 100 11.38 13.55 1.81
N GLY A 101 12.24 14.30 1.12
CA GLY A 101 12.53 14.09 -0.29
C GLY A 101 12.99 12.66 -0.57
N LEU A 102 13.94 12.14 0.22
CA LEU A 102 14.38 10.75 0.13
C LEU A 102 13.23 9.75 0.42
N SER A 103 12.37 10.05 1.40
CA SER A 103 11.19 9.24 1.71
C SER A 103 10.24 9.11 0.52
N LEU A 104 9.93 10.24 -0.14
CA LEU A 104 9.03 10.31 -1.29
C LEU A 104 9.65 9.62 -2.52
N LEU A 105 10.95 9.80 -2.77
CA LEU A 105 11.67 9.10 -3.84
C LEU A 105 11.65 7.58 -3.62
N ALA A 106 11.92 7.15 -2.39
CA ALA A 106 11.87 5.74 -1.99
C ALA A 106 10.45 5.17 -1.95
N LEU A 107 9.41 6.01 -1.93
CA LEU A 107 8.01 5.60 -2.08
C LEU A 107 7.59 5.47 -3.55
N GLY A 108 7.99 6.41 -4.40
CA GLY A 108 7.63 6.41 -5.82
C GLY A 108 8.18 5.20 -6.57
N LEU A 109 9.47 4.90 -6.39
CA LEU A 109 10.16 3.78 -7.06
C LEU A 109 9.49 2.39 -6.85
N PRO A 110 9.17 1.94 -5.62
CA PRO A 110 8.51 0.65 -5.43
C PRO A 110 7.11 0.58 -6.04
N VAL A 111 6.34 1.69 -6.06
CA VAL A 111 5.03 1.73 -6.73
C VAL A 111 5.19 1.46 -8.23
N LEU A 112 6.16 2.11 -8.88
CA LEU A 112 6.53 1.85 -10.28
C LEU A 112 6.92 0.39 -10.48
N LEU A 113 7.91 -0.09 -9.72
CA LEU A 113 8.46 -1.43 -9.83
C LEU A 113 7.40 -2.52 -9.66
N LEU A 114 6.54 -2.40 -8.64
CA LEU A 114 5.51 -3.39 -8.34
C LEU A 114 4.41 -3.43 -9.40
N SER A 115 4.04 -2.27 -9.98
CA SER A 115 3.06 -2.19 -11.07
C SER A 115 3.48 -3.00 -12.29
N LEU A 116 4.78 -3.02 -12.61
CA LEU A 116 5.36 -3.78 -13.71
C LEU A 116 5.30 -5.30 -13.50
N THR A 117 5.14 -5.78 -12.25
CA THR A 117 5.14 -7.22 -11.93
C THR A 117 3.77 -7.91 -12.08
N VAL A 118 2.72 -7.20 -12.49
CA VAL A 118 1.32 -7.69 -12.50
C VAL A 118 0.91 -8.30 -13.86
N VAL A 119 1.47 -9.46 -14.24
CA VAL A 119 1.42 -9.93 -15.65
C VAL A 119 0.20 -10.76 -16.08
N ASN A 120 -0.89 -10.82 -15.29
CA ASN A 120 -1.89 -11.88 -15.50
C ASN A 120 -2.93 -11.67 -16.62
N ARG A 121 -3.12 -10.45 -17.15
CA ARG A 121 -4.01 -10.14 -18.31
C ARG A 121 -3.58 -8.86 -19.01
N TRP A 122 -3.46 -8.86 -20.34
CA TRP A 122 -2.88 -7.74 -21.10
C TRP A 122 -3.56 -6.38 -20.83
N PHE A 123 -4.89 -6.27 -20.97
CA PHE A 123 -5.60 -4.99 -20.81
C PHE A 123 -5.49 -4.43 -19.39
N ILE A 124 -5.57 -5.32 -18.41
CA ILE A 124 -5.49 -4.99 -16.98
C ILE A 124 -4.07 -4.65 -16.57
N TRP A 125 -3.09 -5.34 -17.14
CA TRP A 125 -1.69 -5.06 -16.94
C TRP A 125 -1.36 -3.66 -17.48
N VAL A 126 -1.83 -3.31 -18.68
CA VAL A 126 -1.66 -1.95 -19.21
C VAL A 126 -2.26 -0.90 -18.27
N LEU A 127 -3.49 -1.12 -17.79
CA LEU A 127 -4.13 -0.18 -16.85
C LEU A 127 -3.39 -0.11 -15.51
N GLY A 128 -2.95 -1.25 -14.97
CA GLY A 128 -2.20 -1.31 -13.72
C GLY A 128 -0.83 -0.67 -13.81
N VAL A 129 -0.13 -0.85 -14.92
CA VAL A 129 1.14 -0.19 -15.21
C VAL A 129 0.93 1.30 -15.41
N ALA A 130 -0.05 1.72 -16.21
CA ALA A 130 -0.33 3.14 -16.42
C ALA A 130 -0.68 3.85 -15.11
N ALA A 131 -1.54 3.24 -14.28
CA ALA A 131 -1.90 3.78 -12.98
C ALA A 131 -0.71 3.76 -12.00
N GLY A 132 0.09 2.69 -11.97
CA GLY A 132 1.29 2.62 -11.15
C GLY A 132 2.36 3.63 -11.56
N VAL A 133 2.54 3.84 -12.87
CA VAL A 133 3.41 4.88 -13.44
C VAL A 133 2.94 6.26 -13.03
N ALA A 134 1.66 6.56 -13.23
CA ALA A 134 1.09 7.83 -12.83
C ALA A 134 1.30 8.12 -11.33
N VAL A 135 0.91 7.19 -10.45
CA VAL A 135 1.02 7.37 -9.00
C VAL A 135 2.48 7.42 -8.55
N GLY A 136 3.35 6.57 -9.08
CA GLY A 136 4.78 6.59 -8.77
C GLY A 136 5.45 7.89 -9.20
N SER A 137 5.11 8.41 -10.38
CA SER A 137 5.62 9.68 -10.89
C SER A 137 5.21 10.88 -10.03
N VAL A 138 4.00 10.90 -9.46
CA VAL A 138 3.59 11.96 -8.49
C VAL A 138 4.57 12.02 -7.32
N TRP A 139 4.86 10.87 -6.70
CA TRP A 139 5.78 10.80 -5.57
C TRP A 139 7.20 11.23 -5.93
N LEU A 140 7.69 10.85 -7.12
CA LEU A 140 8.99 11.28 -7.61
C LEU A 140 9.02 12.78 -7.87
N ALA A 141 7.99 13.32 -8.53
CA ALA A 141 7.87 14.73 -8.87
C ALA A 141 7.76 15.61 -7.63
N MET A 142 7.18 15.13 -6.53
CA MET A 142 7.21 15.80 -5.23
C MET A 142 8.55 15.60 -4.50
N GLY A 143 9.15 14.42 -4.59
CA GLY A 143 10.35 14.05 -3.86
C GLY A 143 11.61 14.78 -4.33
N VAL A 144 11.79 14.95 -5.64
CA VAL A 144 12.93 15.67 -6.23
C VAL A 144 13.04 17.11 -5.72
N PRO A 145 12.05 18.00 -5.90
CA PRO A 145 12.13 19.38 -5.41
C PRO A 145 12.28 19.43 -3.90
N THR A 146 11.56 18.59 -3.15
CA THR A 146 11.66 18.54 -1.68
C THR A 146 13.09 18.21 -1.22
N PHE A 147 13.73 17.24 -1.88
CA PHE A 147 15.12 16.87 -1.60
C PHE A 147 16.09 18.00 -1.95
N LEU A 148 15.93 18.62 -3.13
CA LEU A 148 16.78 19.72 -3.58
C LEU A 148 16.63 20.96 -2.71
N SER A 149 15.42 21.33 -2.30
CA SER A 149 15.18 22.41 -1.34
C SER A 149 15.86 22.14 -0.01
N GLY A 150 15.83 20.88 0.46
CA GLY A 150 16.55 20.46 1.66
C GLY A 150 18.06 20.60 1.54
N LEU A 151 18.65 20.35 0.35
CA LEU A 151 20.08 20.55 0.12
C LEU A 151 20.47 22.02 -0.04
N ALA A 152 19.60 22.82 -0.66
CA ALA A 152 19.84 24.24 -0.93
C ALA A 152 19.65 25.11 0.33
N GLY A 153 18.76 24.70 1.25
CA GLY A 153 18.36 25.53 2.38
C GLY A 153 17.36 26.63 1.99
N GLU A 154 16.83 26.59 0.77
CA GLU A 154 15.79 27.49 0.24
C GLU A 154 14.82 26.70 -0.68
N PRO A 155 13.59 27.20 -0.93
CA PRO A 155 12.67 26.56 -1.86
C PRO A 155 13.21 26.51 -3.29
N VAL A 156 13.41 25.31 -3.82
CA VAL A 156 13.73 25.08 -5.23
C VAL A 156 12.43 24.90 -6.00
N GLN A 157 12.04 25.94 -6.75
CA GLN A 157 10.89 25.85 -7.65
C GLN A 157 11.24 24.99 -8.87
N VAL A 158 10.30 24.12 -9.24
CA VAL A 158 10.36 23.35 -10.49
C VAL A 158 9.16 23.80 -11.30
N ASP A 159 9.42 24.60 -12.34
CA ASP A 159 8.41 25.35 -13.11
C ASP A 159 7.32 24.47 -13.76
N ASP A 160 7.49 23.15 -13.79
CA ASP A 160 6.69 22.19 -14.58
C ASP A 160 5.86 21.21 -13.73
N LEU A 161 5.51 21.57 -12.49
CA LEU A 161 4.70 20.72 -11.59
C LEU A 161 3.18 20.95 -11.67
N ALA A 162 2.70 21.73 -12.65
CA ALA A 162 1.28 22.12 -12.75
C ALA A 162 0.31 20.92 -12.80
N ASP A 163 0.75 19.79 -13.36
CA ASP A 163 -0.07 18.57 -13.48
C ASP A 163 -0.05 17.70 -12.21
N VAL A 164 0.92 17.89 -11.31
CA VAL A 164 1.10 17.07 -10.11
C VAL A 164 -0.08 17.19 -9.14
N PRO A 165 -0.63 18.39 -8.85
CA PRO A 165 -1.82 18.52 -8.01
C PRO A 165 -3.04 17.80 -8.59
N ALA A 166 -3.27 17.93 -9.90
CA ALA A 166 -4.39 17.25 -10.56
C ALA A 166 -4.23 15.72 -10.45
N LEU A 167 -3.03 15.20 -10.71
CA LEU A 167 -2.76 13.78 -10.59
C LEU A 167 -2.83 13.28 -9.14
N GLY A 168 -2.39 14.07 -8.18
CA GLY A 168 -2.50 13.81 -6.75
C GLY A 168 -3.96 13.75 -6.28
N LEU A 169 -4.85 14.56 -6.85
CA LEU A 169 -6.29 14.51 -6.58
C LEU A 169 -6.93 13.20 -7.08
N PHE A 170 -6.49 12.70 -8.25
CA PHE A 170 -7.04 11.47 -8.84
C PHE A 170 -6.36 10.18 -8.35
N ALA A 171 -5.13 10.26 -7.85
CA ALA A 171 -4.34 9.11 -7.41
C ALA A 171 -5.06 8.19 -6.39
N PRO A 172 -5.76 8.70 -5.35
CA PRO A 172 -6.50 7.86 -4.41
C PRO A 172 -7.56 6.98 -5.09
N PHE A 173 -8.24 7.50 -6.11
CA PHE A 173 -9.26 6.77 -6.86
C PHE A 173 -8.64 5.69 -7.74
N LEU A 174 -7.47 5.99 -8.35
CA LEU A 174 -6.71 5.01 -9.14
C LEU A 174 -6.24 3.85 -8.25
N THR A 175 -5.59 4.13 -7.12
CA THR A 175 -5.10 3.08 -6.21
C THR A 175 -6.25 2.31 -5.57
N LEU A 176 -7.37 2.95 -5.23
CA LEU A 176 -8.55 2.27 -4.72
C LEU A 176 -9.19 1.35 -5.77
N GLY A 177 -9.28 1.82 -7.02
CA GLY A 177 -9.74 1.00 -8.15
C GLY A 177 -8.86 -0.22 -8.37
N LEU A 178 -7.53 -0.07 -8.27
CA LEU A 178 -6.58 -1.18 -8.33
C LEU A 178 -6.74 -2.15 -7.16
N ALA A 179 -6.97 -1.65 -5.95
CA ALA A 179 -7.23 -2.47 -4.76
C ALA A 179 -8.49 -3.32 -4.95
N PHE A 180 -9.60 -2.70 -5.35
CA PHE A 180 -10.85 -3.39 -5.63
C PHE A 180 -10.68 -4.43 -6.75
N ALA A 181 -10.01 -4.04 -7.84
CA ALA A 181 -9.74 -4.93 -8.96
C ALA A 181 -8.83 -6.12 -8.58
N ALA A 182 -7.90 -5.96 -7.64
CA ALA A 182 -7.06 -7.04 -7.13
C ALA A 182 -7.88 -8.00 -6.25
N ILE A 183 -8.70 -7.47 -5.33
CA ILE A 183 -9.50 -8.26 -4.38
C ILE A 183 -10.61 -9.05 -5.10
N HIS A 184 -11.39 -8.38 -5.98
CA HIS A 184 -12.56 -9.00 -6.60
C HIS A 184 -12.24 -9.95 -7.75
N ARG A 185 -11.01 -9.94 -8.27
CA ARG A 185 -10.59 -10.91 -9.30
C ARG A 185 -10.41 -12.33 -8.77
N GLY A 186 -10.29 -12.51 -7.46
CA GLY A 186 -10.10 -13.81 -6.81
C GLY A 186 -11.37 -14.68 -6.69
N VAL A 187 -12.56 -14.17 -6.99
CA VAL A 187 -13.84 -14.86 -6.72
C VAL A 187 -14.09 -16.07 -7.67
N GLY A 188 -13.25 -16.27 -8.68
CA GLY A 188 -13.56 -17.16 -9.82
C GLY A 188 -13.03 -18.59 -9.81
N ARG A 189 -11.73 -18.84 -9.62
CA ARG A 189 -11.07 -20.17 -9.75
C ARG A 189 -9.54 -19.98 -9.64
N ASP A 190 -8.88 -20.86 -8.90
CA ASP A 190 -7.41 -21.09 -8.84
C ASP A 190 -6.62 -20.55 -7.62
N LEU A 191 -5.76 -21.46 -7.14
CA LEU A 191 -4.84 -21.56 -5.99
C LEU A 191 -4.02 -20.34 -5.51
N ASN A 192 -4.17 -19.14 -6.07
CA ASN A 192 -3.33 -17.96 -5.71
C ASN A 192 -4.08 -16.84 -4.97
N LEU A 193 -5.26 -17.12 -4.42
CA LEU A 193 -6.13 -16.16 -3.70
C LEU A 193 -5.34 -15.25 -2.73
N ASP A 194 -4.39 -15.83 -1.99
CA ASP A 194 -3.60 -15.11 -1.00
C ASP A 194 -2.76 -13.97 -1.62
N ARG A 195 -2.17 -14.18 -2.80
CA ARG A 195 -1.29 -13.17 -3.43
C ARG A 195 -2.09 -11.97 -3.92
N ASP A 196 -3.27 -12.20 -4.50
CA ASP A 196 -4.11 -11.14 -5.03
C ASP A 196 -4.72 -10.30 -3.91
N VAL A 197 -5.07 -10.92 -2.78
CA VAL A 197 -5.50 -10.21 -1.56
C VAL A 197 -4.40 -9.30 -1.04
N TRP A 198 -3.16 -9.79 -0.89
CA TRP A 198 -2.04 -8.94 -0.43
C TRP A 198 -1.70 -7.83 -1.42
N LEU A 199 -1.84 -8.05 -2.72
CA LEU A 199 -1.71 -6.98 -3.71
C LEU A 199 -2.84 -5.93 -3.56
N GLY A 200 -4.06 -6.36 -3.26
CA GLY A 200 -5.18 -5.48 -2.93
C GLY A 200 -4.91 -4.65 -1.67
N VAL A 201 -4.38 -5.27 -0.61
CA VAL A 201 -3.97 -4.58 0.63
C VAL A 201 -2.87 -3.55 0.34
N PHE A 202 -1.88 -3.89 -0.49
CA PHE A 202 -0.85 -2.95 -0.91
C PHE A 202 -1.47 -1.70 -1.57
N TRP A 203 -2.37 -1.88 -2.54
CA TRP A 203 -2.99 -0.74 -3.23
C TRP A 203 -3.93 0.06 -2.31
N ALA A 204 -4.66 -0.59 -1.41
CA ALA A 204 -5.47 0.09 -0.42
C ALA A 204 -4.62 0.93 0.54
N ALA A 205 -3.48 0.40 0.98
CA ALA A 205 -2.52 1.14 1.78
C ALA A 205 -1.93 2.34 0.99
N MET A 206 -1.62 2.16 -0.30
CA MET A 206 -1.18 3.26 -1.16
C MET A 206 -2.26 4.32 -1.38
N THR A 207 -3.55 3.97 -1.32
CA THR A 207 -4.65 4.97 -1.27
C THR A 207 -4.55 5.81 -0.01
N VAL A 208 -4.43 5.18 1.17
CA VAL A 208 -4.31 5.90 2.45
C VAL A 208 -3.04 6.74 2.53
N ALA A 209 -1.97 6.30 1.89
CA ALA A 209 -0.71 7.03 1.82
C ALA A 209 -0.75 8.28 0.93
N GLN A 210 -1.81 8.50 0.13
CA GLN A 210 -1.89 9.68 -0.74
C GLN A 210 -2.04 10.98 0.06
N PRO A 211 -1.67 12.15 -0.52
CA PRO A 211 -1.80 13.44 0.16
C PRO A 211 -3.24 13.77 0.59
N LEU A 212 -4.26 13.35 -0.19
CA LEU A 212 -5.65 13.70 0.12
C LEU A 212 -6.20 12.99 1.37
N PRO A 213 -6.06 11.65 1.55
CA PRO A 213 -6.43 11.02 2.82
C PRO A 213 -5.60 11.50 4.01
N GLU A 214 -4.32 11.84 3.80
CA GLU A 214 -3.49 12.46 4.82
C GLU A 214 -4.06 13.82 5.23
N LEU A 215 -4.34 14.71 4.28
CA LEU A 215 -5.00 16.00 4.50
C LEU A 215 -6.34 15.85 5.23
N PHE A 216 -7.16 14.88 4.83
CA PHE A 216 -8.41 14.60 5.52
C PHE A 216 -8.16 14.20 6.98
N THR A 217 -7.21 13.29 7.22
CA THR A 217 -6.91 12.80 8.57
C THR A 217 -6.35 13.93 9.44
N THR A 218 -5.49 14.77 8.88
CA THR A 218 -4.86 15.88 9.60
C THR A 218 -5.86 17.00 9.91
N VAL A 219 -6.68 17.41 8.94
CA VAL A 219 -7.67 18.49 9.12
C VAL A 219 -8.80 18.08 10.07
N PHE A 220 -9.32 16.85 9.95
CA PHE A 220 -10.49 16.44 10.74
C PHE A 220 -10.16 15.91 12.13
N LEU A 221 -8.98 15.31 12.35
CA LEU A 221 -8.61 14.80 13.66
C LEU A 221 -7.83 15.82 14.49
N TRP A 222 -7.20 16.82 13.86
CA TRP A 222 -6.36 17.78 14.56
C TRP A 222 -6.30 19.12 13.81
N SER A 223 -7.34 19.95 13.95
CA SER A 223 -7.33 21.32 13.45
C SER A 223 -6.30 22.15 14.22
N SER A 224 -5.04 22.13 13.79
CA SER A 224 -4.00 23.04 14.29
C SER A 224 -3.99 24.35 13.48
N HIS A 225 -3.15 25.29 13.91
CA HIS A 225 -3.10 26.66 13.38
C HIS A 225 -2.81 26.74 11.87
N ASP A 226 -1.91 25.90 11.32
CA ASP A 226 -1.61 25.85 9.87
C ASP A 226 -1.28 24.44 9.38
N THR A 227 -0.46 23.67 10.11
CA THR A 227 -0.16 22.26 9.76
C THR A 227 -0.26 21.30 10.94
N SER A 228 -0.76 20.09 10.68
CA SER A 228 -1.11 19.15 11.73
C SER A 228 0.08 18.37 12.26
N PRO A 229 0.17 18.20 13.60
CA PRO A 229 0.39 16.95 14.31
C PRO A 229 1.10 15.80 13.63
N MET A 230 0.30 15.30 12.70
CA MET A 230 0.30 13.93 12.28
C MET A 230 0.69 13.82 10.81
N THR A 231 0.98 14.97 10.17
CA THR A 231 1.48 15.03 8.81
C THR A 231 2.78 14.23 8.72
N GLY A 232 2.85 13.32 7.76
CA GLY A 232 3.89 12.32 7.55
C GLY A 232 3.61 10.99 8.25
N PHE A 233 3.05 10.97 9.47
CA PHE A 233 2.89 9.74 10.26
C PHE A 233 1.87 8.78 9.66
N VAL A 234 0.71 9.29 9.23
CA VAL A 234 -0.36 8.47 8.65
C VAL A 234 0.14 7.81 7.37
N ARG A 235 0.82 8.57 6.51
CA ARG A 235 1.47 8.05 5.32
C ARG A 235 2.50 7.00 5.68
N CYS A 236 3.40 7.25 6.62
CA CYS A 236 4.44 6.28 7.01
C CYS A 236 3.83 4.97 7.54
N ALA A 237 2.79 5.04 8.36
CA ALA A 237 2.07 3.86 8.83
C ALA A 237 1.45 3.07 7.67
N ALA A 238 0.82 3.76 6.71
CA ALA A 238 0.28 3.12 5.50
C ALA A 238 1.39 2.49 4.64
N VAL A 239 2.54 3.14 4.50
CA VAL A 239 3.72 2.59 3.79
C VAL A 239 4.26 1.33 4.47
N VAL A 240 4.27 1.27 5.81
CA VAL A 240 4.61 0.03 6.55
C VAL A 240 3.62 -1.09 6.25
N VAL A 241 2.31 -0.81 6.22
CA VAL A 241 1.29 -1.80 5.84
C VAL A 241 1.52 -2.30 4.40
N ALA A 242 1.87 -1.39 3.48
CA ALA A 242 2.21 -1.74 2.10
C ALA A 242 3.47 -2.63 2.03
N ALA A 243 4.51 -2.32 2.81
CA ALA A 243 5.71 -3.15 2.93
C ALA A 243 5.39 -4.56 3.44
N VAL A 244 4.58 -4.67 4.50
CA VAL A 244 4.10 -5.96 5.02
C VAL A 244 3.34 -6.73 3.95
N ALA A 245 2.45 -6.06 3.20
CA ALA A 245 1.71 -6.70 2.12
C ALA A 245 2.65 -7.27 1.04
N VAL A 246 3.68 -6.51 0.63
CA VAL A 246 4.71 -6.97 -0.31
C VAL A 246 5.48 -8.17 0.24
N ALA A 247 5.93 -8.12 1.50
CA ALA A 247 6.62 -9.23 2.17
C ALA A 247 5.74 -10.49 2.20
N MET A 248 4.45 -10.33 2.44
CA MET A 248 3.49 -11.43 2.44
C MET A 248 3.28 -12.04 1.05
N THR A 249 3.63 -11.35 -0.04
CA THR A 249 3.64 -11.94 -1.39
C THR A 249 4.88 -12.80 -1.68
N LEU A 250 5.91 -12.74 -0.83
CA LEU A 250 7.14 -13.53 -0.95
C LEU A 250 7.06 -14.89 -0.22
N VAL A 251 6.14 -15.04 0.73
CA VAL A 251 5.98 -16.29 1.48
C VAL A 251 5.37 -17.37 0.58
N PRO A 252 6.03 -18.54 0.41
CA PRO A 252 5.49 -19.63 -0.39
C PRO A 252 4.15 -20.14 0.15
N ALA A 253 3.17 -20.33 -0.73
CA ALA A 253 1.84 -20.86 -0.37
C ALA A 253 1.90 -22.23 0.33
N SER A 254 2.94 -23.03 0.06
CA SER A 254 3.16 -24.34 0.68
C SER A 254 3.36 -24.27 2.19
N ARG A 255 3.88 -23.16 2.72
CA ARG A 255 4.08 -22.99 4.18
C ARG A 255 2.83 -22.51 4.92
N ARG A 256 1.77 -22.07 4.22
CA ARG A 256 0.55 -21.49 4.83
C ARG A 256 -0.60 -22.49 4.98
N ARG A 257 -0.55 -23.64 4.29
CA ARG A 257 -1.54 -24.72 4.39
C ARG A 257 -1.05 -25.89 5.23
N ALA A 258 -0.66 -25.62 6.47
CA ALA A 258 -0.82 -26.62 7.53
C ALA A 258 -2.05 -26.23 8.36
N ARG A 259 -3.20 -25.98 7.71
CA ARG A 259 -4.46 -25.97 8.44
C ARG A 259 -4.60 -27.41 8.92
N PRO A 260 -4.55 -27.69 10.24
CA PRO A 260 -4.74 -29.04 10.75
C PRO A 260 -6.05 -29.47 10.14
N GLY A 261 -5.98 -30.48 9.26
CA GLY A 261 -7.14 -30.96 8.53
C GLY A 261 -8.21 -31.13 9.58
N ARG A 262 -9.33 -30.42 9.40
CA ARG A 262 -10.58 -30.60 10.13
C ARG A 262 -10.75 -32.10 10.15
N ARG A 263 -10.29 -32.71 11.24
CA ARG A 263 -10.15 -34.14 11.38
C ARG A 263 -11.56 -34.57 11.13
N ARG A 264 -11.74 -35.22 9.99
CA ARG A 264 -13.03 -35.58 9.45
C ARG A 264 -13.62 -36.43 10.54
N SER A 265 -14.43 -35.81 11.39
CA SER A 265 -15.35 -36.47 12.27
C SER A 265 -16.42 -37.08 11.37
N ASP A 266 -15.99 -37.96 10.47
CA ASP A 266 -16.71 -39.17 10.14
C ASP A 266 -16.64 -40.04 11.40
N ALA A 267 -17.17 -39.52 12.51
CA ALA A 267 -17.84 -40.36 13.47
C ALA A 267 -19.01 -40.91 12.68
N LEU A 268 -18.81 -42.14 12.19
CA LEU A 268 -19.78 -42.96 11.50
C LEU A 268 -21.18 -42.72 12.08
N PRO A 269 -22.20 -42.41 11.26
CA PRO A 269 -23.57 -42.56 11.71
C PRO A 269 -23.75 -44.04 12.07
N GLY A 270 -23.93 -44.32 13.35
CA GLY A 270 -24.21 -45.67 13.83
C GLY A 270 -25.37 -46.28 13.02
N PRO A 271 -25.32 -47.59 12.74
CA PRO A 271 -26.37 -48.27 11.99
C PRO A 271 -27.72 -48.06 12.70
N ARG A 272 -28.68 -47.46 11.99
CA ARG A 272 -30.07 -47.39 12.45
C ARG A 272 -30.59 -48.83 12.65
N PRO A 273 -31.14 -49.19 13.82
CA PRO A 273 -31.75 -50.49 14.00
C PRO A 273 -32.94 -50.61 13.04
N ALA A 274 -32.92 -51.65 12.22
CA ALA A 274 -34.02 -52.02 11.34
C ALA A 274 -35.25 -52.31 12.21
N GLY A 275 -36.29 -51.48 12.03
CA GLY A 275 -37.60 -51.74 12.61
C GLY A 275 -38.13 -53.07 12.11
N ARG A 276 -38.21 -54.04 13.03
CA ARG A 276 -38.87 -55.32 12.84
C ARG A 276 -40.37 -55.04 12.77
N GLY A 277 -40.94 -55.12 11.57
CA GLY A 277 -42.39 -55.09 11.38
C GLY A 277 -43.01 -56.26 12.14
N LEU A 278 -43.85 -55.92 13.11
CA LEU A 278 -44.82 -56.85 13.70
C LEU A 278 -46.04 -56.87 12.78
N GLU A 279 -46.08 -57.83 11.86
CA GLU A 279 -47.35 -58.34 11.34
C GLU A 279 -48.05 -59.09 12.48
N GLN A 280 -49.02 -58.45 13.12
CA GLN A 280 -50.18 -59.14 13.71
C GLN A 280 -51.24 -59.12 12.59
N GLY A 281 -51.62 -60.26 11.99
CA GLY A 281 -52.60 -61.17 12.59
C GLY A 281 -53.90 -60.38 12.80
N GLY A 282 -54.84 -60.33 11.86
CA GLY A 282 -55.63 -61.48 11.41
C GLY A 282 -56.70 -61.77 12.47
N LEU A 283 -57.96 -61.43 12.18
CA LEU A 283 -59.19 -62.22 12.45
C LEU A 283 -60.43 -61.33 12.27
N SER A 284 -61.26 -61.76 11.30
CA SER A 284 -62.74 -61.89 11.32
C SER A 284 -63.56 -61.06 12.30
#